data_AF-A0A7I9ZIW7-F1
#
_entry.id   AF-A0A7I9ZIW7-F1
#
_cell.length_a   1.000
_cell.length_b   1.000
_cell.length_c   1.000
_cell.angle_alpha   90.00
_cell.angle_beta   90.00
_cell.angle_gamma   90.00
#
_symmetry.space_group_name_H-M   'P 1'
#
loop_
_entity.id
_entity.type
_entity.pdbx_description
1 polymer ?
#
loop_
_entity_poly.entity_id
_entity_poly.type
_entity_poly.pdbx_seq_one_letter_code
_entity_poly.pdbx_strand_id
1 'polypeptide(L)'
;MTTSTKTAPSGVDNFDWLDAIGAHPEATPADVLAALHIVGAPTDITTEQLDTATFRLQLRGFLRPVAIDGRMWTYELHIPEVPE
;
A
#
# COMPACT_ATOMS: atom_id res chain seq x y z
N MET A 1 28.60 7.23 16.26
CA MET A 1 27.30 6.54 16.31
C MET A 1 26.74 6.57 14.91
N THR A 2 26.81 5.46 14.19
CA THR A 2 26.34 5.35 12.80
C THR A 2 24.99 4.65 12.83
N THR A 3 23.92 5.40 12.64
CA THR A 3 22.58 4.84 12.50
C THR A 3 22.48 4.32 11.07
N SER A 4 22.79 3.04 10.87
CA SER A 4 22.45 2.32 9.65
C SER A 4 21.00 1.84 9.77
N THR A 5 20.08 2.49 9.07
CA THR A 5 18.76 1.92 8.84
C THR A 5 18.28 2.24 7.44
N LYS A 6 17.62 1.24 6.85
CA LYS A 6 16.79 1.27 5.64
C LYS A 6 17.47 0.79 4.36
N THR A 7 17.55 -0.53 4.26
CA THR A 7 17.48 -1.21 2.96
C THR A 7 16.14 -1.93 2.90
N ALA A 8 15.11 -1.26 2.39
CA ALA A 8 13.95 -1.97 1.82
C ALA A 8 14.31 -2.28 0.36
N PRO A 9 14.26 -3.53 -0.12
CA PRO A 9 14.48 -3.80 -1.53
C PRO A 9 13.26 -3.34 -2.35
N SER A 10 13.55 -2.62 -3.45
CA SER A 10 12.74 -2.20 -4.61
C SER A 10 11.60 -1.16 -4.47
N GLY A 11 11.97 0.12 -4.65
CA GLY A 11 11.40 0.91 -5.77
C GLY A 11 10.71 2.23 -5.42
N VAL A 12 9.69 2.19 -4.57
CA VAL A 12 8.74 3.30 -4.42
C VAL A 12 8.85 3.93 -3.02
N ASP A 13 8.90 5.25 -2.95
CA ASP A 13 8.85 5.97 -1.67
C ASP A 13 7.44 5.91 -1.06
N ASN A 14 7.35 5.67 0.25
CA ASN A 14 6.06 5.52 0.92
C ASN A 14 5.21 6.79 0.82
N PHE A 15 5.80 7.99 0.83
CA PHE A 15 5.06 9.24 0.71
C PHE A 15 4.52 9.42 -0.70
N ASP A 16 5.35 9.18 -1.73
CA ASP A 16 4.91 9.23 -3.14
C ASP A 16 3.76 8.23 -3.39
N TRP A 17 3.84 7.04 -2.80
CA TRP A 17 2.78 6.03 -2.89
C TRP A 17 1.48 6.46 -2.20
N LEU A 18 1.59 7.03 -1.00
CA LEU A 18 0.43 7.55 -0.25
C LEU A 18 -0.22 8.71 -0.98
N ASP A 19 0.58 9.63 -1.54
CA ASP A 19 0.08 10.76 -2.32
C ASP A 19 -0.63 10.29 -3.59
N ALA A 20 -0.08 9.29 -4.29
CA ALA A 20 -0.72 8.70 -5.47
C ALA A 20 -2.08 8.04 -5.15
N ILE A 21 -2.19 7.36 -4.00
CA ILE A 21 -3.47 6.82 -3.52
C ILE A 21 -4.43 7.95 -3.18
N GLY A 22 -3.99 8.98 -2.46
CA GLY A 22 -4.83 10.12 -2.08
C GLY A 22 -5.33 10.93 -3.29
N ALA A 23 -4.55 10.97 -4.37
CA ALA A 23 -4.91 11.64 -5.62
C ALA A 23 -5.81 10.80 -6.54
N HIS A 24 -5.95 9.49 -6.29
CA HIS A 24 -6.73 8.61 -7.17
C HIS A 24 -8.23 8.94 -7.07
N PRO A 25 -8.95 9.15 -8.19
CA PRO A 25 -10.32 9.70 -8.18
C PRO A 25 -11.34 8.80 -7.48
N GLU A 26 -11.10 7.50 -7.44
CA GLU A 26 -11.97 6.53 -6.76
C GLU A 26 -11.48 6.16 -5.35
N ALA A 27 -10.40 6.78 -4.85
CA ALA A 27 -9.91 6.49 -3.52
C ALA A 27 -10.94 6.89 -2.46
N THR A 28 -11.15 5.98 -1.52
CA THR A 28 -12.01 6.21 -0.36
C THR A 28 -11.15 6.52 0.87
N PRO A 29 -11.71 7.16 1.91
CA PRO A 29 -10.98 7.35 3.18
C PRO A 29 -10.46 6.04 3.78
N ALA A 30 -11.19 4.93 3.59
CA ALA A 30 -10.76 3.60 4.02
C ALA A 30 -9.51 3.11 3.24
N ASP A 31 -9.37 3.48 1.96
CA ASP A 31 -8.19 3.13 1.16
C ASP A 31 -6.94 3.88 1.67
N VAL A 32 -7.10 5.16 2.02
CA VAL A 32 -6.02 5.97 2.60
C VAL A 32 -5.62 5.44 3.98
N LEU A 33 -6.59 5.10 4.83
CA LEU A 33 -6.32 4.50 6.14
C LEU A 33 -5.65 3.13 6.01
N ALA A 34 -6.08 2.29 5.07
CA ALA A 34 -5.42 1.01 4.80
C ALA A 34 -3.98 1.21 4.31
N ALA A 35 -3.75 2.18 3.43
CA ALA A 35 -2.41 2.52 2.95
C ALA A 35 -1.48 2.96 4.09
N LEU A 36 -1.97 3.83 4.98
CA LEU A 36 -1.26 4.23 6.19
C LEU A 36 -0.95 3.03 7.10
N HIS A 37 -1.92 2.14 7.30
CA HIS A 37 -1.75 0.90 8.06
C HIS A 37 -0.65 0.01 7.45
N ILE A 38 -0.65 -0.18 6.12
CA ILE A 38 0.30 -1.01 5.39
C ILE A 38 1.74 -0.50 5.55
N VAL A 39 1.95 0.83 5.56
CA VAL A 39 3.29 1.43 5.79
C VAL A 39 3.67 1.51 7.28
N GLY A 40 2.83 0.98 8.18
CA GLY A 40 3.10 0.85 9.61
C GLY A 40 2.65 2.04 10.47
N ALA A 41 1.83 2.95 9.94
CA ALA A 41 1.25 4.02 10.74
C ALA A 41 0.07 3.51 11.57
N PRO A 42 -0.10 4.01 12.82
CA PRO A 42 -1.27 3.67 13.63
C PRO A 42 -2.54 4.27 13.02
N THR A 43 -3.59 3.46 12.92
CA THR A 43 -4.88 3.82 12.31
C THR A 43 -6.02 3.11 13.02
N ASP A 44 -7.21 3.72 13.05
CA ASP A 44 -8.43 3.12 13.63
C ASP A 44 -9.22 2.25 12.62
N ILE A 45 -8.58 1.76 11.56
CA ILE A 45 -9.22 0.91 10.55
C ILE A 45 -9.56 -0.47 11.11
N THR A 46 -10.76 -1.00 10.79
CA THR A 46 -11.12 -2.36 11.18
C THR A 46 -10.50 -3.40 10.24
N THR A 47 -10.41 -4.66 10.68
CA THR A 47 -9.90 -5.76 9.83
C THR A 47 -10.70 -5.92 8.53
N GLU A 48 -12.03 -5.85 8.59
CA GLU A 48 -12.88 -5.97 7.39
C GLU A 48 -12.68 -4.81 6.41
N GLN A 49 -12.49 -3.60 6.93
CA GLN A 49 -12.17 -2.42 6.12
C GLN A 49 -10.79 -2.55 5.49
N LEU A 50 -9.81 -3.03 6.26
CA LEU A 50 -8.45 -3.28 5.80
C LEU A 50 -8.42 -4.32 4.67
N ASP A 51 -9.11 -5.45 4.82
CA ASP A 51 -9.18 -6.50 3.79
C ASP A 51 -9.82 -5.97 2.51
N THR A 52 -10.95 -5.28 2.63
CA THR A 52 -11.67 -4.71 1.48
C THR A 52 -10.84 -3.64 0.78
N ALA A 53 -10.19 -2.74 1.53
CA ALA A 53 -9.36 -1.68 1.00
C ALA A 53 -8.07 -2.22 0.36
N THR A 54 -7.42 -3.20 1.00
CA THR A 54 -6.24 -3.88 0.45
C THR A 54 -6.57 -4.52 -0.90
N PHE A 55 -7.73 -5.18 -1.00
CA PHE A 55 -8.20 -5.73 -2.27
C PHE A 55 -8.41 -4.65 -3.34
N ARG A 56 -9.01 -3.51 -3.00
CA ARG A 56 -9.15 -2.38 -3.94
C ARG A 56 -7.81 -1.78 -4.36
N LEU A 57 -6.88 -1.60 -3.44
CA LEU A 57 -5.53 -1.10 -3.73
C LEU A 57 -4.78 -2.05 -4.67
N GLN A 58 -4.92 -3.36 -4.48
CA GLN A 58 -4.40 -4.36 -5.41
C GLN A 58 -5.04 -4.25 -6.80
N LEU A 59 -6.38 -4.18 -6.88
CA LEU A 59 -7.09 -4.06 -8.17
C LEU A 59 -6.70 -2.80 -8.95
N ARG A 60 -6.41 -1.71 -8.24
CA ARG A 60 -5.94 -0.44 -8.82
C ARG A 60 -4.44 -0.43 -9.12
N GLY A 61 -3.71 -1.50 -8.82
CA GLY A 61 -2.29 -1.63 -9.12
C GLY A 61 -1.36 -0.92 -8.13
N PHE A 62 -1.87 -0.48 -6.97
CA PHE A 62 -1.04 0.09 -5.90
C PHE A 62 -0.31 -0.97 -5.07
N LEU A 63 -0.80 -2.21 -5.09
CA LEU A 63 -0.18 -3.36 -4.45
C LEU A 63 0.06 -4.45 -5.50
N ARG A 64 1.32 -4.85 -5.67
CA ARG A 64 1.70 -5.93 -6.56
C ARG A 64 1.98 -7.20 -5.74
N PRO A 65 1.24 -8.30 -5.92
CA PRO A 65 1.54 -9.54 -5.22
C PRO A 65 2.86 -10.12 -5.73
N VAL A 66 3.76 -10.47 -4.81
CA VAL A 66 5.10 -11.01 -5.12
C VAL A 66 5.34 -12.41 -4.57
N ALA A 67 4.58 -12.81 -3.56
CA ALA A 67 4.59 -14.18 -3.05
C ALA A 67 3.22 -14.56 -2.48
N ILE A 68 2.96 -15.87 -2.46
CA ILE A 68 1.78 -16.46 -1.85
C ILE A 68 2.28 -17.63 -0.99
N ASP A 69 1.97 -17.60 0.30
CA ASP A 69 2.17 -18.72 1.22
C ASP A 69 0.82 -19.15 1.81
N GLY A 70 0.27 -20.24 1.27
CA GLY A 70 -1.07 -20.70 1.60
C GLY A 70 -2.15 -19.66 1.28
N ARG A 71 -2.68 -19.00 2.32
CA ARG A 71 -3.68 -17.91 2.20
C ARG A 71 -3.09 -16.52 2.44
N MET A 72 -1.80 -16.43 2.73
CA MET A 72 -1.13 -15.17 3.00
C MET A 72 -0.48 -14.66 1.71
N TRP A 73 -0.80 -13.42 1.35
CA TRP A 73 -0.21 -12.74 0.20
C TRP A 73 0.85 -11.77 0.68
N THR A 74 2.01 -11.77 0.04
CA THR A 74 3.03 -10.74 0.21
C THR A 74 2.93 -9.77 -0.96
N TYR A 75 2.89 -8.48 -0.64
CA TYR A 75 2.78 -7.40 -1.62
C TYR A 75 4.02 -6.52 -1.62
N GLU A 76 4.36 -6.00 -2.80
CA GLU A 76 5.23 -4.84 -2.99
C GLU A 76 4.38 -3.61 -3.30
N LEU A 77 4.83 -2.45 -2.82
CA LEU A 77 4.22 -1.17 -3.16
C LEU A 77 4.52 -0.82 -4.62
N HIS A 78 3.53 -0.29 -5.31
CA HIS A 78 3.65 0.07 -6.72
C HIS A 78 2.84 1.34 -6.98
N ILE A 79 3.29 2.21 -7.89
CA ILE A 79 2.49 3.32 -8.40
C ILE A 79 2.11 2.95 -9.83
N PRO A 80 0.82 2.73 -10.13
CA PRO A 80 0.40 2.40 -11.49
C PRO A 80 0.71 3.56 -12.43
N GLU A 81 1.28 3.25 -13.59
CA GLU A 81 1.38 4.23 -14.69
C GLU A 81 -0.05 4.56 -15.14
N VAL A 82 -0.41 5.85 -15.15
CA VAL A 82 -1.70 6.28 -15.69
C VAL A 82 -1.66 6.03 -17.21
N PRO A 83 -2.56 5.23 -17.79
CA PRO A 83 -2.62 5.11 -19.24
C PRO A 83 -2.96 6.49 -19.82
N GLU A 84 -2.10 6.97 -20.72
CA GLU A 84 -2.27 8.22 -21.48
C GLU A 84 -3.59 8.27 -22.27
#